data_AF-A0A0H2LW40-F1
#
_entry.id   AF-A0A0H2LW40-F1
#
_cell.length_a   1.000
_cell.length_b   1.000
_cell.length_c   1.000
_cell.angle_alpha   90.00
_cell.angle_beta   90.00
_cell.angle_gamma   90.00
#
_symmetry.space_group_name_H-M   'P 1'
#
loop_
_entity.id
_entity.type
_entity.pdbx_description
1 polymer ?
#
loop_
_entity_poly.entity_id
_entity_poly.type
_entity_poly.pdbx_seq_one_letter_code
_entity_poly.pdbx_strand_id
1 'polypeptide(L)'
;METQLVELDLADWRAATPNEAWIAALEAGKVLYFPRLGFELLPEERSLLTPSLLSPDVRNISLDANGKLKGVAGDEAVQRAATAMVGRFRTQAQQLIQGLLPHYTPALRLAPTSYRPAKVETRVQSWRADDRRLHVDAFPSRPNYGERILRVFTNVNPEGAPRVWRVGEPFEDIARRFLPRAKPYVRWQAKVLRALRVTKAFRSEYDHLMLQLHDGMKSDLAYQENSPQETAKFPPGSVWVCFSDQTSHAVMAGQYMLEQTLHLPASKQYNPDSSPLAILSRLTGRPLV
;
A
#
# COMPACT_ATOMS: atom_id res chain seq x y z
N MET A 1 -4.94 15.54 -17.01
CA MET A 1 -4.88 15.24 -15.57
C MET A 1 -3.55 15.78 -15.06
N GLU A 2 -3.54 16.44 -13.91
CA GLU A 2 -2.29 16.78 -13.22
C GLU A 2 -1.59 15.50 -12.74
N THR A 3 -0.25 15.47 -12.76
CA THR A 3 0.48 14.30 -12.26
C THR A 3 0.17 14.04 -10.78
N GLN A 4 0.01 12.76 -10.48
CA GLN A 4 -0.16 12.19 -9.15
C GLN A 4 1.18 11.74 -8.55
N LEU A 5 2.30 11.91 -9.26
CA LEU A 5 3.64 11.72 -8.71
C LEU A 5 4.25 13.07 -8.32
N VAL A 6 4.87 13.11 -7.15
CA VAL A 6 5.74 14.21 -6.73
C VAL A 6 7.13 13.63 -6.60
N GLU A 7 8.05 14.08 -7.46
CA GLU A 7 9.45 13.65 -7.43
C GLU A 7 10.24 14.47 -6.40
N LEU A 8 10.98 13.78 -5.53
CA LEU A 8 11.74 14.37 -4.43
C LEU A 8 13.21 13.98 -4.57
N ASP A 9 14.08 14.99 -4.57
CA ASP A 9 15.52 14.78 -4.61
C ASP A 9 16.10 14.48 -3.21
N LEU A 10 15.83 13.27 -2.73
CA LEU A 10 16.41 12.73 -1.49
C LEU A 10 17.16 11.43 -1.82
N ALA A 11 18.41 11.35 -1.35
CA ALA A 11 19.28 10.19 -1.58
C ALA A 11 19.75 9.48 -0.29
N ASP A 12 19.40 10.02 0.89
CA ASP A 12 19.73 9.44 2.19
C ASP A 12 18.46 9.31 3.04
N TRP A 13 18.22 8.09 3.55
CA TRP A 13 17.10 7.73 4.41
C TRP A 13 17.03 8.56 5.70
N ARG A 14 18.17 9.14 6.13
CA ARG A 14 18.28 9.97 7.33
C ARG A 14 18.17 11.47 7.07
N ALA A 15 18.26 11.89 5.81
CA ALA A 15 18.25 13.31 5.44
C ALA A 15 16.82 13.86 5.24
N ALA A 16 15.79 13.01 5.41
CA ALA A 16 14.40 13.43 5.28
C ALA A 16 14.03 14.46 6.36
N THR A 17 13.48 15.58 5.91
CA THR A 17 12.95 16.65 6.77
C THR A 17 11.50 16.95 6.38
N PRO A 18 10.66 17.43 7.32
CA PRO A 18 9.29 17.78 7.01
C PRO A 18 9.23 18.91 5.99
N ASN A 19 8.29 18.81 5.06
CA ASN A 19 8.00 19.83 4.06
C ASN A 19 6.49 19.90 3.84
N GLU A 20 5.89 21.07 4.04
CA GLU A 20 4.44 21.25 3.99
C GLU A 20 3.82 20.84 2.64
N ALA A 21 4.51 21.11 1.53
CA ALA A 21 4.02 20.74 0.20
C ALA A 21 4.04 19.22 -0.02
N TRP A 22 5.07 18.52 0.47
CA TRP A 22 5.15 17.06 0.39
C TRP A 22 4.10 16.38 1.27
N ILE A 23 3.87 16.92 2.47
CA ILE A 23 2.83 16.47 3.39
C ILE A 23 1.45 16.63 2.74
N ALA A 24 1.14 17.83 2.24
CA ALA A 24 -0.12 18.12 1.59
C ALA A 24 -0.35 17.24 0.35
N ALA A 25 0.70 17.01 -0.45
CA ALA A 25 0.62 16.12 -1.61
C ALA A 25 0.30 14.67 -1.22
N LEU A 26 1.02 14.13 -0.23
CA LEU A 26 0.78 12.77 0.26
C LEU A 26 -0.65 12.63 0.83
N GLU A 27 -1.11 13.60 1.61
CA GLU A 27 -2.45 13.62 2.17
C GLU A 27 -3.56 13.86 1.15
N ALA A 28 -3.24 14.48 0.01
CA ALA A 28 -4.12 14.57 -1.15
C ALA A 28 -4.20 13.26 -1.97
N GLY A 29 -3.41 12.24 -1.59
CA GLY A 29 -3.40 10.93 -2.24
C GLY A 29 -2.36 10.79 -3.35
N LYS A 30 -1.43 11.74 -3.50
CA LYS A 30 -0.30 11.64 -4.44
C LYS A 30 0.75 10.64 -3.94
N VAL A 31 1.59 10.17 -4.87
CA VAL A 31 2.75 9.33 -4.61
C VAL A 31 3.98 10.22 -4.47
N LEU A 32 4.65 10.17 -3.32
CA LEU A 32 5.99 10.74 -3.18
C LEU A 32 6.99 9.75 -3.79
N TYR A 33 7.76 10.19 -4.77
CA TYR A 33 8.70 9.37 -5.54
C TYR A 33 10.13 9.86 -5.32
N PHE A 34 11.01 8.93 -4.94
CA PHE A 34 12.41 9.19 -4.61
C PHE A 34 13.31 8.39 -5.56
N PRO A 35 13.76 8.98 -6.68
CA PRO A 35 14.50 8.26 -7.72
C PRO A 35 15.88 7.78 -7.28
N ARG A 36 16.46 8.40 -6.23
CA ARG A 36 17.84 8.15 -5.77
C ARG A 36 17.94 7.62 -4.33
N LEU A 37 16.82 7.22 -3.73
CA LEU A 37 16.78 6.71 -2.36
C LEU A 37 16.83 5.18 -2.34
N GLY A 38 17.97 4.61 -2.73
CA GLY A 38 18.13 3.17 -2.84
C GLY A 38 18.12 2.44 -1.50
N PHE A 39 17.47 1.26 -1.45
CA PHE A 39 17.77 0.27 -0.42
C PHE A 39 18.95 -0.59 -0.90
N GLU A 40 20.15 -0.25 -0.42
CA GLU A 40 21.37 -0.98 -0.79
C GLU A 40 21.37 -2.39 -0.18
N LEU A 41 21.53 -3.38 -1.04
CA LEU A 41 21.67 -4.78 -0.64
C LEU A 41 23.10 -5.07 -0.22
N LEU A 42 23.24 -5.77 0.91
CA LEU A 42 24.53 -6.31 1.33
C LEU A 42 24.97 -7.45 0.40
N PRO A 43 26.28 -7.70 0.24
CA PRO A 43 26.78 -8.76 -0.62
C PRO A 43 26.12 -10.13 -0.38
N GLU A 44 25.92 -10.50 0.88
CA GLU A 44 25.29 -11.75 1.32
C GLU A 44 23.80 -11.86 0.96
N GLU A 45 23.11 -10.73 0.82
CA GLU A 45 21.67 -10.69 0.54
C GLU A 45 21.34 -10.87 -0.94
N ARG A 46 22.33 -10.74 -1.83
CA ARG A 46 22.13 -10.96 -3.27
C ARG A 46 21.58 -12.36 -3.56
N SER A 47 21.97 -13.34 -2.75
CA SER A 47 21.44 -14.71 -2.81
C SER A 47 19.94 -14.82 -2.54
N LEU A 48 19.35 -13.83 -1.85
CA LEU A 48 17.92 -13.77 -1.52
C LEU A 48 17.06 -13.22 -2.68
N LEU A 49 17.68 -12.72 -3.76
CA LEU A 49 17.00 -12.27 -4.97
C LEU A 49 16.67 -13.45 -5.89
N THR A 50 15.92 -14.42 -5.37
CA THR A 50 15.42 -15.59 -6.12
C THR A 50 13.93 -15.83 -5.84
N PRO A 51 13.11 -16.16 -6.85
CA PRO A 51 11.72 -16.56 -6.62
C PRO A 51 11.57 -17.75 -5.69
N SER A 52 12.55 -18.66 -5.68
CA SER A 52 12.54 -19.87 -4.86
C SER A 52 12.63 -19.60 -3.35
N LEU A 53 12.94 -18.36 -2.95
CA LEU A 53 12.90 -17.97 -1.54
C LEU A 53 11.46 -17.96 -1.00
N LEU A 54 10.47 -17.76 -1.86
CA LEU A 54 9.07 -17.78 -1.46
C LEU A 54 8.62 -19.24 -1.26
N SER A 55 8.14 -19.58 -0.07
CA SER A 55 7.55 -20.90 0.18
C SER A 55 6.38 -21.17 -0.78
N PRO A 56 6.17 -22.44 -1.19
CA PRO A 56 4.99 -22.83 -1.97
C PRO A 56 3.70 -22.34 -1.32
N ASP A 57 2.73 -21.94 -2.15
CA ASP A 57 1.39 -21.45 -1.76
C ASP A 57 1.33 -20.18 -0.89
N VAL A 58 2.48 -19.55 -0.62
CA VAL A 58 2.54 -18.28 0.11
C VAL A 58 2.56 -17.12 -0.88
N ARG A 59 1.74 -16.09 -0.65
CA ARG A 59 1.65 -14.92 -1.55
C ARG A 59 2.85 -13.97 -1.45
N ASN A 60 3.46 -13.87 -0.27
CA ASN A 60 4.59 -13.00 0.02
C ASN A 60 5.30 -13.43 1.31
N ILE A 61 6.58 -13.10 1.40
CA ILE A 61 7.36 -13.20 2.63
C ILE A 61 6.94 -12.03 3.53
N SER A 62 6.65 -12.29 4.80
CA SER A 62 6.13 -11.28 5.71
C SER A 62 6.84 -11.33 7.06
N LEU A 63 7.44 -10.20 7.46
CA LEU A 63 8.00 -9.97 8.78
C LEU A 63 6.94 -9.30 9.64
N ASP A 64 6.48 -9.95 10.71
CA ASP A 64 5.49 -9.34 11.61
C ASP A 64 6.10 -8.28 12.54
N ALA A 65 5.26 -7.59 13.30
CA ALA A 65 5.69 -6.51 14.19
C ALA A 65 6.67 -6.98 15.29
N ASN A 66 6.65 -8.27 15.65
CA ASN A 66 7.54 -8.87 16.64
C ASN A 66 8.86 -9.35 16.04
N GLY A 67 9.07 -9.14 14.73
CA GLY A 67 10.29 -9.56 14.03
C GLY A 67 10.29 -11.03 13.62
N LYS A 68 9.15 -11.71 13.64
CA LYS A 68 9.06 -13.09 13.13
C LYS A 68 8.75 -13.09 11.63
N LEU A 69 9.63 -13.71 10.86
CA LEU A 69 9.47 -13.88 9.42
C LEU A 69 8.65 -15.12 9.09
N LYS A 70 7.81 -15.02 8.05
CA LYS A 70 6.99 -16.12 7.53
C LYS A 70 7.07 -16.15 6.00
N GLY A 71 6.91 -17.34 5.42
CA GLY A 71 6.84 -17.52 3.96
C GLY A 71 8.18 -17.65 3.26
N VAL A 72 9.27 -17.84 4.01
CA VAL A 72 10.61 -18.12 3.46
C VAL A 72 10.82 -19.63 3.37
N ALA A 73 11.22 -20.10 2.19
CA ALA A 73 11.79 -21.43 1.99
C ALA A 73 13.31 -21.38 2.20
N GLY A 74 13.87 -22.45 2.76
CA GLY A 74 15.30 -22.59 3.02
C GLY A 74 15.61 -22.95 4.47
N ASP A 75 16.88 -23.21 4.72
CA ASP A 75 17.40 -23.54 6.05
C ASP A 75 17.37 -22.33 6.99
N GLU A 76 17.81 -22.53 8.24
CA GLU A 76 17.82 -21.46 9.23
C GLU A 76 18.75 -20.30 8.86
N ALA A 77 19.84 -20.55 8.12
CA ALA A 77 20.77 -19.50 7.73
C ALA A 77 20.10 -18.56 6.71
N VAL A 78 19.41 -19.12 5.71
CA VAL A 78 18.60 -18.37 4.75
C VAL A 78 17.48 -17.59 5.45
N GLN A 79 16.78 -18.21 6.39
CA GLN A 79 15.71 -17.53 7.15
C GLN A 79 16.25 -16.38 8.00
N ARG A 80 17.41 -16.53 8.64
CA ARG A 80 18.09 -15.45 9.39
C ARG A 80 18.51 -14.31 8.47
N ALA A 81 19.12 -14.61 7.32
CA ALA A 81 19.54 -13.61 6.35
C ALA A 81 18.33 -12.82 5.79
N ALA A 82 17.25 -13.51 5.41
CA ALA A 82 16.02 -12.87 4.96
C ALA A 82 15.37 -12.01 6.05
N THR A 83 15.42 -12.46 7.31
CA THR A 83 14.90 -11.70 8.45
C THR A 83 15.69 -10.41 8.65
N ALA A 84 17.03 -10.48 8.57
CA ALA A 84 17.91 -9.32 8.68
C ALA A 84 17.68 -8.30 7.55
N MET A 85 17.60 -8.75 6.30
CA MET A 85 17.34 -7.89 5.14
C MET A 85 16.02 -7.14 5.27
N VAL A 86 14.93 -7.87 5.53
CA VAL A 86 13.59 -7.29 5.65
C VAL A 86 13.50 -6.38 6.89
N GLY A 87 14.17 -6.73 7.99
CA GLY A 87 14.27 -5.92 9.19
C GLY A 87 15.05 -4.61 8.99
N ARG A 88 16.13 -4.63 8.19
CA ARG A 88 16.87 -3.40 7.85
C ARG A 88 16.03 -2.47 6.99
N PHE A 89 15.33 -3.00 5.99
CA PHE A 89 14.41 -2.19 5.18
C PHE A 89 13.30 -1.57 6.03
N ARG A 90 12.67 -2.34 6.94
CA ARG A 90 11.70 -1.79 7.90
C ARG A 90 12.27 -0.59 8.65
N THR A 91 13.48 -0.74 9.18
CA THR A 91 14.14 0.31 9.98
C THR A 91 14.34 1.58 9.15
N GLN A 92 14.84 1.44 7.93
CA GLN A 92 15.04 2.58 7.02
C GLN A 92 13.71 3.23 6.60
N ALA A 93 12.69 2.43 6.27
CA ALA A 93 11.35 2.93 5.96
C ALA A 93 10.74 3.72 7.14
N GLN A 94 10.92 3.25 8.38
CA GLN A 94 10.49 3.99 9.56
C GLN A 94 11.25 5.30 9.74
N GLN A 95 12.56 5.31 9.51
CA GLN A 95 13.39 6.53 9.57
C GLN A 95 12.92 7.58 8.54
N LEU A 96 12.67 7.15 7.30
CA LEU A 96 12.14 8.03 6.25
C LEU A 96 10.81 8.67 6.67
N ILE A 97 9.87 7.87 7.18
CA ILE A 97 8.56 8.38 7.60
C ILE A 97 8.68 9.29 8.83
N GLN A 98 9.56 8.98 9.79
CA GLN A 98 9.80 9.85 10.94
C GLN A 98 10.39 11.21 10.53
N GLY A 99 11.29 11.23 9.56
CA GLY A 99 11.89 12.45 9.02
C GLY A 99 10.91 13.29 8.20
N LEU A 100 10.12 12.66 7.32
CA LEU A 100 9.12 13.35 6.48
C LEU A 100 7.89 13.82 7.29
N LEU A 101 7.45 13.01 8.25
CA LEU A 101 6.13 13.12 8.90
C LEU A 101 6.26 13.00 10.43
N PRO A 102 7.06 13.86 11.10
CA PRO A 102 7.34 13.72 12.53
C PRO A 102 6.07 13.73 13.41
N HIS A 103 5.02 14.44 12.99
CA HIS A 103 3.73 14.49 13.71
C HIS A 103 3.03 13.12 13.77
N TYR A 104 3.26 12.25 12.79
CA TYR A 104 2.63 10.93 12.74
C TYR A 104 3.25 9.97 13.74
N THR A 105 4.56 10.10 14.00
CA THR A 105 5.37 9.19 14.83
C THR A 105 4.68 8.68 16.11
N PRO A 106 4.11 9.53 16.99
CA PRO A 106 3.46 9.05 18.22
C PRO A 106 2.18 8.24 17.99
N ALA A 107 1.56 8.34 16.81
CA ALA A 107 0.31 7.66 16.46
C ALA A 107 0.50 6.51 15.45
N LEU A 108 1.70 6.35 14.87
CA LEU A 108 1.97 5.29 13.90
C LEU A 108 1.96 3.92 14.54
N ARG A 109 1.21 3.00 13.94
CA ARG A 109 1.18 1.59 14.30
C ARG A 109 1.87 0.76 13.24
N LEU A 110 2.93 0.07 13.65
CA LEU A 110 3.68 -0.79 12.75
C LEU A 110 2.83 -1.98 12.29
N ALA A 111 2.73 -2.17 10.98
CA ALA A 111 2.18 -3.36 10.36
C ALA A 111 3.32 -4.21 9.74
N PRO A 112 3.03 -5.44 9.27
CA PRO A 112 4.06 -6.30 8.72
C PRO A 112 4.81 -5.68 7.53
N THR A 113 6.07 -6.05 7.41
CA THR A 113 6.93 -5.74 6.25
C THR A 113 6.84 -6.89 5.27
N SER A 114 6.67 -6.61 3.98
CA SER A 114 6.53 -7.62 2.93
C SER A 114 7.75 -7.63 2.01
N TYR A 115 8.24 -8.82 1.68
CA TYR A 115 9.17 -9.04 0.57
C TYR A 115 8.47 -9.88 -0.51
N ARG A 116 8.52 -9.40 -1.76
CA ARG A 116 7.84 -10.00 -2.91
C ARG A 116 8.86 -10.38 -3.99
N PRO A 117 9.47 -11.59 -3.93
CA PRO A 117 10.49 -12.02 -4.88
C PRO A 117 9.92 -12.52 -6.22
N ALA A 118 8.63 -12.86 -6.27
CA ALA A 118 7.97 -13.37 -7.46
C ALA A 118 7.58 -12.25 -8.45
N LYS A 119 7.61 -12.58 -9.75
CA LYS A 119 7.11 -11.73 -10.84
C LYS A 119 5.61 -11.45 -10.65
N VAL A 120 5.17 -10.25 -11.01
CA VAL A 120 3.77 -9.84 -10.90
C VAL A 120 2.94 -10.44 -12.04
N GLU A 121 3.53 -10.48 -13.22
CA GLU A 121 2.96 -10.86 -14.50
C GLU A 121 2.50 -12.33 -14.53
N THR A 122 3.15 -13.18 -13.74
CA THR A 122 2.88 -14.62 -13.68
C THR A 122 1.76 -15.00 -12.71
N ARG A 123 1.15 -14.01 -12.03
CA ARG A 123 0.12 -14.28 -11.02
C ARG A 123 -1.22 -14.56 -11.67
N VAL A 124 -1.80 -15.71 -11.34
CA VAL A 124 -3.17 -16.06 -11.70
C VAL A 124 -4.06 -15.89 -10.47
N GLN A 125 -4.92 -14.88 -10.49
CA GLN A 125 -5.79 -14.53 -9.37
C GLN A 125 -7.19 -14.18 -9.88
N SER A 126 -8.20 -14.28 -9.00
CA SER A 126 -9.53 -13.75 -9.33
C SER A 126 -9.46 -12.24 -9.53
N TRP A 127 -10.37 -11.68 -10.32
CA TRP A 127 -10.34 -10.24 -10.64
C TRP A 127 -10.36 -9.33 -9.42
N ARG A 128 -10.96 -9.76 -8.29
CA ARG A 128 -10.93 -9.01 -7.02
C ARG A 128 -9.54 -8.97 -6.39
N ALA A 129 -8.77 -10.05 -6.55
CA ALA A 129 -7.42 -10.17 -6.04
C ALA A 129 -6.34 -9.81 -7.07
N ASP A 130 -6.72 -9.43 -8.30
CA ASP A 130 -5.80 -9.02 -9.35
C ASP A 130 -5.38 -7.56 -9.12
N ASP A 131 -4.15 -7.36 -8.67
CA ASP A 131 -3.59 -6.03 -8.39
C ASP A 131 -3.10 -5.30 -9.65
N ARG A 132 -3.22 -5.91 -10.84
CA ARG A 132 -3.01 -5.23 -12.15
C ARG A 132 -4.19 -4.34 -12.54
N ARG A 133 -5.29 -4.43 -11.80
CA ARG A 133 -6.46 -3.56 -11.94
C ARG A 133 -6.36 -2.39 -10.97
N LEU A 134 -6.63 -1.18 -11.43
CA LEU A 134 -6.67 0.03 -10.60
C LEU A 134 -7.62 -0.17 -9.43
N HIS A 135 -7.12 0.11 -8.23
CA HIS A 135 -7.87 0.03 -6.98
C HIS A 135 -7.29 0.98 -5.94
N VAL A 136 -8.02 1.13 -4.85
CA VAL A 136 -7.52 1.59 -3.56
C VAL A 136 -7.59 0.43 -2.59
N ASP A 137 -6.65 0.34 -1.66
CA ASP A 137 -6.56 -0.80 -0.75
C ASP A 137 -7.79 -0.88 0.17
N ALA A 138 -8.48 -2.02 0.11
CA ALA A 138 -9.54 -2.38 1.03
C ALA A 138 -9.49 -3.89 1.29
N PHE A 139 -9.47 -4.31 2.55
CA PHE A 139 -9.30 -5.71 2.92
C PHE A 139 -10.62 -6.35 3.38
N PRO A 140 -11.18 -7.33 2.64
CA PRO A 140 -12.52 -7.85 2.92
C PRO A 140 -12.64 -8.53 4.28
N SER A 141 -11.54 -9.09 4.79
CA SER A 141 -11.46 -9.82 6.06
C SER A 141 -10.90 -9.00 7.22
N ARG A 142 -10.39 -7.78 6.97
CA ARG A 142 -9.73 -6.93 7.99
C ARG A 142 -10.26 -5.50 7.93
N PRO A 143 -11.48 -5.26 8.47
CA PRO A 143 -11.99 -3.90 8.67
C PRO A 143 -10.98 -3.05 9.45
N ASN A 144 -10.75 -1.82 9.02
CA ASN A 144 -9.79 -0.88 9.63
C ASN A 144 -10.45 0.40 10.17
N TYR A 145 -11.77 0.59 10.00
CA TYR A 145 -12.52 1.70 10.60
C TYR A 145 -11.93 3.09 10.27
N GLY A 146 -11.43 3.26 9.04
CA GLY A 146 -10.88 4.55 8.59
C GLY A 146 -9.44 4.80 9.00
N GLU A 147 -8.77 3.84 9.64
CA GLU A 147 -7.33 3.91 9.84
C GLU A 147 -6.61 3.90 8.47
N ARG A 148 -5.73 4.89 8.27
CA ARG A 148 -5.00 5.09 7.02
C ARG A 148 -3.98 3.99 6.80
N ILE A 149 -3.72 3.65 5.54
CA ILE A 149 -2.73 2.64 5.14
C ILE A 149 -1.57 3.34 4.44
N LEU A 150 -0.57 3.78 5.22
CA LEU A 150 0.65 4.39 4.71
C LEU A 150 1.63 3.29 4.30
N ARG A 151 2.18 3.37 3.09
CA ARG A 151 3.16 2.40 2.60
C ARG A 151 4.41 3.05 2.06
N VAL A 152 5.54 2.44 2.38
CA VAL A 152 6.85 2.71 1.77
C VAL A 152 7.24 1.50 0.93
N PHE A 153 7.63 1.72 -0.31
CA PHE A 153 8.05 0.68 -1.24
C PHE A 153 9.46 0.93 -1.74
N THR A 154 10.19 -0.12 -2.07
CA THR A 154 11.46 -0.04 -2.81
C THR A 154 11.52 -1.12 -3.88
N ASN A 155 12.12 -0.77 -5.02
CA ASN A 155 12.48 -1.73 -6.06
C ASN A 155 13.95 -2.14 -5.90
N VAL A 156 14.18 -3.43 -5.64
CA VAL A 156 15.52 -4.01 -5.43
C VAL A 156 15.87 -5.03 -6.52
N ASN A 157 15.27 -4.87 -7.71
CA ASN A 157 15.54 -5.75 -8.84
C ASN A 157 17.01 -5.65 -9.29
N PRO A 158 17.74 -6.76 -9.42
CA PRO A 158 19.18 -6.75 -9.72
C PRO A 158 19.50 -6.59 -11.22
N GLU A 159 18.50 -6.73 -12.09
CA GLU A 159 18.64 -6.76 -13.56
C GLU A 159 18.24 -5.42 -14.21
N GLY A 160 18.06 -4.36 -13.42
CA GLY A 160 17.67 -3.05 -13.95
C GLY A 160 16.17 -2.92 -14.26
N ALA A 161 15.35 -3.95 -14.01
CA ALA A 161 13.95 -3.94 -14.39
C ALA A 161 13.10 -3.04 -13.46
N PRO A 162 12.23 -2.17 -14.00
CA PRO A 162 11.39 -1.29 -13.19
C PRO A 162 10.20 -2.06 -12.57
N ARG A 163 9.68 -1.52 -11.47
CA ARG A 163 8.34 -1.81 -10.99
C ARG A 163 7.39 -0.85 -11.71
N VAL A 164 6.51 -1.40 -12.56
CA VAL A 164 5.62 -0.57 -13.38
C VAL A 164 4.26 -0.48 -12.71
N TRP A 165 3.84 0.73 -12.38
CA TRP A 165 2.53 1.03 -11.84
C TRP A 165 1.69 1.84 -12.84
N ARG A 166 0.37 1.71 -12.74
CA ARG A 166 -0.56 2.76 -13.17
C ARG A 166 -1.04 3.48 -11.92
N VAL A 167 -0.99 4.81 -11.93
CA VAL A 167 -1.52 5.67 -10.87
C VAL A 167 -2.74 6.40 -11.43
N GLY A 168 -3.90 6.22 -10.79
CA GLY A 168 -5.18 6.70 -11.27
C GLY A 168 -5.56 8.10 -10.77
N GLU A 169 -6.79 8.50 -11.06
CA GLU A 169 -7.37 9.79 -10.66
C GLU A 169 -7.50 9.96 -9.12
N PRO A 170 -7.68 11.20 -8.61
CA PRO A 170 -7.87 11.47 -7.19
C PRO A 170 -9.01 10.69 -6.54
N PHE A 171 -8.87 10.36 -5.25
CA PHE A 171 -9.84 9.55 -4.52
C PHE A 171 -11.27 10.11 -4.52
N GLU A 172 -11.44 11.43 -4.41
CA GLU A 172 -12.77 12.03 -4.37
C GLU A 172 -13.51 11.85 -5.71
N ASP A 173 -12.81 11.87 -6.84
CA ASP A 173 -13.40 11.63 -8.17
C ASP A 173 -13.85 10.16 -8.29
N ILE A 174 -13.03 9.24 -7.80
CA ILE A 174 -13.36 7.82 -7.68
C ILE A 174 -14.62 7.64 -6.82
N ALA A 175 -14.64 8.26 -5.65
CA ALA A 175 -15.78 8.16 -4.73
C ALA A 175 -17.06 8.71 -5.38
N ARG A 176 -17.01 9.87 -6.03
CA ARG A 176 -18.17 10.45 -6.75
C ARG A 176 -18.68 9.53 -7.86
N ARG A 177 -17.78 8.83 -8.56
CA ARG A 177 -18.12 7.90 -9.64
C ARG A 177 -18.75 6.60 -9.15
N PHE A 178 -18.20 6.01 -8.08
CA PHE A 178 -18.57 4.65 -7.64
C PHE A 178 -19.53 4.60 -6.45
N LEU A 179 -19.61 5.65 -5.61
CA LEU A 179 -20.58 5.69 -4.50
C LEU A 179 -22.03 5.49 -4.94
N PRO A 180 -22.53 6.13 -6.03
CA PRO A 180 -23.90 5.92 -6.49
C PRO A 180 -24.19 4.47 -6.92
N ARG A 181 -23.15 3.69 -7.25
CA ARG A 181 -23.23 2.28 -7.67
C ARG A 181 -22.96 1.31 -6.51
N ALA A 182 -22.54 1.81 -5.35
CA ALA A 182 -22.18 0.98 -4.21
C ALA A 182 -23.43 0.30 -3.64
N LYS A 183 -23.31 -1.00 -3.31
CA LYS A 183 -24.39 -1.69 -2.60
C LYS A 183 -24.62 -1.04 -1.24
N PRO A 184 -25.87 -0.90 -0.77
CA PRO A 184 -26.14 -0.32 0.53
C PRO A 184 -25.53 -1.15 1.65
N TYR A 185 -25.08 -0.48 2.71
CA TYR A 185 -24.59 -1.15 3.91
C TYR A 185 -25.76 -1.74 4.71
N VAL A 186 -25.61 -3.00 5.12
CA VAL A 186 -26.64 -3.71 5.90
C VAL A 186 -26.03 -4.24 7.19
N ARG A 187 -26.39 -3.61 8.31
CA ARG A 187 -25.77 -3.85 9.64
C ARG A 187 -25.87 -5.30 10.11
N TRP A 188 -26.97 -6.01 9.82
CA TRP A 188 -27.12 -7.40 10.24
C TRP A 188 -26.22 -8.36 9.43
N GLN A 189 -25.98 -8.07 8.14
CA GLN A 189 -25.03 -8.84 7.33
C GLN A 189 -23.62 -8.73 7.91
N ALA A 190 -23.22 -7.54 8.35
CA ALA A 190 -21.95 -7.34 9.04
C ALA A 190 -21.85 -8.13 10.36
N LYS A 191 -22.96 -8.29 11.11
CA LYS A 191 -23.00 -9.15 12.30
C LYS A 191 -22.79 -10.62 11.93
N VAL A 192 -23.46 -11.11 10.89
CA VAL A 192 -23.31 -12.49 10.40
C VAL A 192 -21.89 -12.76 9.91
N LEU A 193 -21.29 -11.85 9.13
CA LEU A 193 -19.91 -11.98 8.66
C LEU A 193 -18.90 -12.10 9.82
N ARG A 194 -19.09 -11.31 10.88
CA ARG A 194 -18.27 -11.42 12.10
C ARG A 194 -18.52 -12.73 12.84
N ALA A 195 -19.79 -13.13 13.01
CA ALA A 195 -20.16 -14.37 13.71
C ALA A 195 -19.55 -15.60 13.03
N LEU A 196 -19.56 -15.63 11.69
CA LEU A 196 -18.95 -16.67 10.87
C LEU A 196 -17.42 -16.53 10.71
N ARG A 197 -16.79 -15.55 11.37
CA ARG A 197 -15.34 -15.26 11.30
C ARG A 197 -14.81 -15.00 9.88
N VAL A 198 -15.68 -14.59 8.96
CA VAL A 198 -15.29 -14.13 7.62
C VAL A 198 -14.51 -12.82 7.73
N THR A 199 -14.92 -11.96 8.67
CA THR A 199 -14.18 -10.75 9.06
C THR A 199 -13.60 -10.92 10.47
N LYS A 200 -12.39 -10.40 10.68
CA LYS A 200 -11.73 -10.40 12.00
C LYS A 200 -12.38 -9.46 13.02
N ALA A 201 -13.12 -8.46 12.54
CA ALA A 201 -13.86 -7.51 13.34
C ALA A 201 -15.25 -7.27 12.72
N PHE A 202 -16.07 -6.49 13.41
CA PHE A 202 -17.31 -5.99 12.80
C PHE A 202 -16.95 -5.07 11.64
N ARG A 203 -17.68 -5.14 10.52
CA ARG A 203 -17.41 -4.28 9.36
C ARG A 203 -18.16 -2.96 9.55
N SER A 204 -17.47 -1.82 9.56
CA SER A 204 -18.12 -0.50 9.58
C SER A 204 -18.77 -0.18 8.24
N GLU A 205 -19.55 0.90 8.20
CA GLU A 205 -20.11 1.40 6.93
C GLU A 205 -18.98 1.92 6.02
N TYR A 206 -17.97 2.58 6.61
CA TYR A 206 -16.75 2.98 5.91
C TYR A 206 -16.08 1.79 5.21
N ASP A 207 -15.80 0.71 5.96
CA ASP A 207 -15.12 -0.48 5.41
C ASP A 207 -15.94 -1.13 4.29
N HIS A 208 -17.27 -1.11 4.42
CA HIS A 208 -18.17 -1.61 3.38
C HIS A 208 -18.07 -0.76 2.11
N LEU A 209 -18.12 0.56 2.23
CA LEU A 209 -18.02 1.47 1.08
C LEU A 209 -16.64 1.37 0.41
N MET A 210 -15.55 1.35 1.18
CA MET A 210 -14.20 1.13 0.63
C MET A 210 -14.10 -0.17 -0.17
N LEU A 211 -14.72 -1.26 0.32
CA LEU A 211 -14.79 -2.51 -0.44
C LEU A 211 -15.66 -2.41 -1.70
N GLN A 212 -16.77 -1.67 -1.66
CA GLN A 212 -17.58 -1.43 -2.86
C GLN A 212 -16.83 -0.60 -3.91
N LEU A 213 -16.07 0.41 -3.49
CA LEU A 213 -15.20 1.19 -4.38
C LEU A 213 -14.10 0.31 -4.98
N HIS A 214 -13.37 -0.44 -4.15
CA HIS A 214 -12.34 -1.39 -4.60
C HIS A 214 -12.89 -2.38 -5.65
N ASP A 215 -13.99 -3.07 -5.34
CA ASP A 215 -14.58 -4.05 -6.25
C ASP A 215 -15.21 -3.38 -7.49
N GLY A 216 -15.80 -2.19 -7.34
CA GLY A 216 -16.35 -1.41 -8.43
C GLY A 216 -15.28 -1.00 -9.44
N MET A 217 -14.17 -0.44 -8.96
CA MET A 217 -13.02 -0.09 -9.79
C MET A 217 -12.46 -1.31 -10.52
N LYS A 218 -12.23 -2.42 -9.81
CA LYS A 218 -11.66 -3.63 -10.41
C LYS A 218 -12.61 -4.32 -11.40
N SER A 219 -13.92 -4.19 -11.26
CA SER A 219 -14.89 -4.85 -12.16
C SER A 219 -15.23 -4.02 -13.41
N ASP A 220 -15.14 -2.70 -13.35
CA ASP A 220 -15.48 -1.80 -14.47
C ASP A 220 -14.31 -1.71 -15.47
N LEU A 221 -14.37 -2.51 -16.55
CA LEU A 221 -13.32 -2.54 -17.57
C LEU A 221 -13.20 -1.21 -18.35
N ALA A 222 -14.32 -0.51 -18.57
CA ALA A 222 -14.31 0.78 -19.25
C ALA A 222 -13.59 1.82 -18.38
N TYR A 223 -13.79 1.79 -17.06
CA TYR A 223 -13.01 2.58 -16.12
C TYR A 223 -11.53 2.19 -16.15
N GLN A 224 -11.19 0.90 -16.11
CA GLN A 224 -9.81 0.44 -16.12
C GLN A 224 -9.02 0.93 -17.34
N GLU A 225 -9.68 1.03 -18.49
CA GLU A 225 -9.08 1.45 -19.75
C GLU A 225 -9.05 2.97 -19.93
N ASN A 226 -10.14 3.66 -19.59
CA ASN A 226 -10.36 5.07 -19.98
C ASN A 226 -10.29 6.09 -18.83
N SER A 227 -10.16 5.65 -17.57
CA SER A 227 -10.03 6.61 -16.46
C SER A 227 -8.73 7.41 -16.58
N PRO A 228 -8.71 8.67 -16.10
CA PRO A 228 -7.48 9.43 -15.98
C PRO A 228 -6.46 8.65 -15.14
N GLN A 229 -5.31 8.37 -15.74
CA GLN A 229 -4.24 7.59 -15.13
C GLN A 229 -2.92 7.86 -15.83
N GLU A 230 -1.81 7.64 -15.14
CA GLU A 230 -0.46 7.73 -15.69
C GLU A 230 0.34 6.47 -15.39
N THR A 231 1.29 6.13 -16.27
CA THR A 231 2.20 5.00 -16.05
C THR A 231 3.44 5.49 -15.32
N ALA A 232 3.63 5.01 -14.09
CA ALA A 232 4.82 5.25 -13.29
C ALA A 232 5.79 4.06 -13.41
N LYS A 233 7.03 4.31 -13.83
CA LYS A 233 8.09 3.30 -13.88
C LYS A 233 9.07 3.58 -12.74
N PHE A 234 9.03 2.79 -11.68
CA PHE A 234 9.96 2.92 -10.56
C PHE A 234 11.21 2.06 -10.83
N PRO A 235 12.35 2.65 -11.21
CA PRO A 235 13.57 1.90 -11.49
C PRO A 235 14.12 1.24 -10.21
N PRO A 236 15.02 0.25 -10.32
CA PRO A 236 15.73 -0.25 -9.16
C PRO A 236 16.50 0.86 -8.44
N GLY A 237 16.61 0.76 -7.12
CA GLY A 237 17.23 1.81 -6.30
C GLY A 237 16.35 3.03 -6.09
N SER A 238 15.06 2.95 -6.45
CA SER A 238 14.08 3.98 -6.11
C SER A 238 13.11 3.56 -5.02
N VAL A 239 12.59 4.56 -4.32
CA VAL A 239 11.56 4.42 -3.27
C VAL A 239 10.35 5.24 -3.64
N TRP A 240 9.18 4.78 -3.22
CA TRP A 240 7.99 5.61 -3.28
C TRP A 240 7.11 5.40 -2.04
N VAL A 241 6.37 6.44 -1.67
CA VAL A 241 5.53 6.50 -0.48
C VAL A 241 4.15 6.98 -0.88
N CYS A 242 3.11 6.28 -0.42
CA CYS A 242 1.73 6.69 -0.66
C CYS A 242 0.80 6.17 0.43
N PHE A 243 -0.37 6.79 0.55
CA PHE A 243 -1.48 6.20 1.28
C PHE A 243 -2.27 5.29 0.34
N SER A 244 -2.04 3.98 0.40
CA SER A 244 -2.59 3.04 -0.58
C SER A 244 -4.12 2.87 -0.47
N ASP A 245 -4.73 3.31 0.63
CA ASP A 245 -6.19 3.41 0.81
C ASP A 245 -6.81 4.64 0.12
N GLN A 246 -6.00 5.54 -0.42
CA GLN A 246 -6.45 6.77 -1.09
C GLN A 246 -5.88 6.87 -2.51
N THR A 247 -4.60 6.59 -2.70
CA THR A 247 -3.94 6.56 -4.00
C THR A 247 -4.49 5.41 -4.85
N SER A 248 -5.11 5.74 -5.99
CA SER A 248 -5.49 4.72 -6.97
C SER A 248 -4.25 4.15 -7.65
N HIS A 249 -4.05 2.85 -7.54
CA HIS A 249 -2.85 2.20 -8.06
C HIS A 249 -3.15 0.82 -8.65
N ALA A 250 -2.30 0.41 -9.58
CA ALA A 250 -2.24 -0.92 -10.15
C ALA A 250 -0.78 -1.28 -10.43
N VAL A 251 -0.38 -2.52 -10.17
CA VAL A 251 0.97 -3.01 -10.48
C VAL A 251 0.94 -3.84 -11.76
N MET A 252 1.55 -3.34 -12.83
CA MET A 252 1.51 -3.97 -14.16
C MET A 252 2.63 -4.98 -14.37
N ALA A 253 3.81 -4.68 -13.84
CA ALA A 253 5.01 -5.48 -14.05
C ALA A 253 6.02 -5.29 -12.91
N GLY A 254 6.96 -6.24 -12.82
CA GLY A 254 8.15 -6.13 -11.98
C GLY A 254 8.29 -7.24 -10.94
N GLN A 255 9.48 -7.30 -10.37
CA GLN A 255 9.94 -8.37 -9.48
C GLN A 255 10.84 -7.78 -8.39
N TYR A 256 10.98 -8.47 -7.26
CA TYR A 256 11.86 -8.09 -6.16
C TYR A 256 11.54 -6.71 -5.57
N MET A 257 10.44 -6.66 -4.81
CA MET A 257 9.97 -5.45 -4.15
C MET A 257 9.86 -5.68 -2.64
N LEU A 258 10.32 -4.72 -1.85
CA LEU A 258 10.05 -4.64 -0.42
C LEU A 258 9.00 -3.56 -0.14
N GLU A 259 8.19 -3.79 0.88
CA GLU A 259 7.11 -2.88 1.28
C GLU A 259 6.92 -2.87 2.80
N GLN A 260 6.84 -1.67 3.38
CA GLN A 260 6.53 -1.46 4.79
C GLN A 260 5.16 -0.78 4.89
N THR A 261 4.19 -1.46 5.52
CA THR A 261 2.90 -0.84 5.88
C THR A 261 2.96 -0.22 7.28
N LEU A 262 2.46 0.99 7.42
CA LEU A 262 2.23 1.69 8.69
C LEU A 262 0.76 2.11 8.72
N HIS A 263 0.13 1.93 9.87
CA HIS A 263 -1.23 2.43 10.05
C HIS A 263 -1.24 3.73 10.86
N LEU A 264 -2.15 4.64 10.50
CA LEU A 264 -2.32 5.94 11.15
C LEU A 264 -3.81 6.21 11.35
N PRO A 265 -4.28 6.53 12.57
CA PRO A 265 -5.66 6.99 12.74
C PRO A 265 -5.93 8.25 11.89
N ALA A 266 -7.03 8.30 11.15
CA ALA A 266 -7.34 9.45 10.28
C ALA A 266 -7.37 10.80 11.02
N SER A 267 -7.75 10.80 12.31
CA SER A 267 -7.75 12.00 13.16
C SER A 267 -6.35 12.50 13.55
N LYS A 268 -5.29 11.77 13.20
CA LYS A 268 -3.88 12.10 13.49
C LYS A 268 -3.10 12.54 12.24
N GLN A 269 -3.81 12.70 11.13
CA GLN A 269 -3.31 13.37 9.93
C GLN A 269 -3.04 14.86 10.18
N TYR A 270 -2.18 15.46 9.37
CA TYR A 270 -1.99 16.92 9.38
C TYR A 270 -3.29 17.60 8.92
N ASN A 271 -3.95 17.02 7.92
CA ASN A 271 -5.30 17.39 7.47
C ASN A 271 -6.25 16.17 7.52
N PRO A 272 -6.99 15.98 8.64
CA PRO A 272 -7.95 14.89 8.75
C PRO A 272 -9.07 14.91 7.69
N ASP A 273 -9.41 16.08 7.14
CA ASP A 273 -10.47 16.24 6.15
C ASP A 273 -10.10 15.71 4.76
N SER A 274 -8.81 15.42 4.54
CA SER A 274 -8.32 14.80 3.31
C SER A 274 -8.46 13.28 3.31
N SER A 275 -8.77 12.67 4.45
CA SER A 275 -8.86 11.22 4.58
C SER A 275 -10.01 10.64 3.74
N PRO A 276 -9.87 9.40 3.23
CA PRO A 276 -11.00 8.67 2.63
C PRO A 276 -12.23 8.63 3.55
N LEU A 277 -12.03 8.48 4.87
CA LEU A 277 -13.11 8.50 5.85
C LEU A 277 -13.87 9.83 5.83
N ALA A 278 -13.17 10.96 5.89
CA ALA A 278 -13.77 12.29 5.87
C ALA A 278 -14.45 12.59 4.53
N ILE A 279 -13.79 12.26 3.41
CA ILE A 279 -14.35 12.44 2.06
C ILE A 279 -15.64 11.64 1.91
N LEU A 280 -15.64 10.35 2.24
CA LEU A 280 -16.85 9.52 2.15
C LEU A 280 -17.94 10.00 3.11
N SER A 281 -17.60 10.43 4.32
CA SER A 281 -18.58 10.96 5.29
C SER A 281 -19.23 12.23 4.77
N ARG A 282 -18.45 13.13 4.14
CA ARG A 282 -18.94 14.35 3.49
C ARG A 282 -19.86 14.03 2.30
N LEU A 283 -19.43 13.13 1.41
CA LEU A 283 -20.22 12.75 0.22
C LEU A 283 -21.53 12.01 0.57
N THR A 284 -21.56 11.32 1.71
CA THR A 284 -22.75 10.58 2.19
C THR A 284 -23.61 11.36 3.20
N GLY A 285 -23.10 12.50 3.70
CA GLY A 285 -23.80 13.37 4.65
C GLY A 285 -23.93 12.80 6.07
N ARG A 286 -23.11 11.83 6.47
CA ARG A 286 -23.20 11.16 7.78
C ARG A 286 -21.86 10.56 8.25
N PRO A 287 -21.67 10.34 9.56
CA PRO A 287 -20.51 9.58 10.05
C PRO A 287 -20.59 8.11 9.63
N LEU A 288 -19.44 7.52 9.27
CA LEU A 288 -19.34 6.16 8.71
C LEU A 288 -18.69 5.13 9.65
N VAL A 289 -18.24 5.58 10.83
CA VAL A 289 -17.61 4.79 11.89
C VAL A 289 -18.27 5.10 13.23
#